data_AF-A0A2H9N9U2-F1
#
_entry.id   AF-A0A2H9N9U2-F1
#
_cell.length_a   1.000
_cell.length_b   1.000
_cell.length_c   1.000
_cell.angle_alpha   90.00
_cell.angle_beta   90.00
_cell.angle_gamma   90.00
#
_symmetry.space_group_name_H-M   'P 1'
#
loop_
_entity.id
_entity.type
_entity.pdbx_description
1 polymer ?
#
loop_
_entity_poly.entity_id
_entity_poly.type
_entity_poly.pdbx_seq_one_letter_code
_entity_poly.pdbx_strand_id
1 'polypeptide(L)'
;MFDEQKLKEIKHRKENWENETASKSLEKLPEKGEFSTSSNIPINRIYTPLDIADFEYSRDLGFPGEYPLTRGVYPTMYRARLWTMRQYAGFGTAEQTNQRFKYLLEHGQTGLSVAFDFPTQVGYDCDHPMAAGEVGKVGVSTSTLRDMEILFDGIPLNKVTTSMTINAP
;
A
#
# COMPACT_ATOMS: atom_id res chain seq x y z
N MET A 1 12.51 -27.90 7.95
CA MET A 1 12.58 -26.68 8.79
C MET A 1 12.34 -27.01 10.25
N PHE A 2 11.33 -27.82 10.56
CA PHE A 2 11.06 -28.27 11.91
C PHE A 2 11.48 -29.73 12.08
N ASP A 3 11.89 -30.08 13.29
CA ASP A 3 12.15 -31.45 13.69
C ASP A 3 10.82 -32.20 13.88
N GLU A 4 10.70 -33.41 13.33
CA GLU A 4 9.46 -34.18 13.38
C GLU A 4 9.02 -34.52 14.81
N GLN A 5 9.95 -34.76 15.73
CA GLN A 5 9.62 -35.06 17.12
C GLN A 5 9.04 -33.81 17.79
N LYS A 6 9.62 -32.64 17.55
CA LYS A 6 9.08 -31.36 18.03
C LYS A 6 7.70 -31.06 17.46
N LEU A 7 7.45 -31.35 16.18
CA LEU A 7 6.11 -31.18 15.60
C LEU A 7 5.09 -32.09 16.29
N LYS A 8 5.44 -33.36 16.54
CA LYS A 8 4.58 -34.30 17.28
C LYS A 8 4.30 -33.81 18.72
N GLU A 9 5.30 -33.30 19.41
CA GLU A 9 5.14 -32.71 20.75
C GLU A 9 4.19 -31.50 20.71
N ILE A 10 4.39 -30.57 19.77
CA ILE A 10 3.53 -29.38 19.60
C ILE A 10 2.10 -29.81 19.31
N LYS A 11 1.90 -30.82 18.46
CA LYS A 11 0.57 -31.38 18.16
C LYS A 11 -0.12 -31.89 19.42
N HIS A 12 0.55 -32.74 20.19
CA HIS A 12 -0.01 -33.26 21.43
C HIS A 12 -0.33 -32.16 22.43
N ARG A 13 0.56 -31.17 22.58
CA ARG A 13 0.32 -30.02 23.48
C ARG A 13 -0.83 -29.14 23.02
N LYS A 14 -0.98 -28.94 21.71
CA LYS A 14 -2.11 -28.19 21.12
C LYS A 14 -3.43 -28.90 21.41
N GLU A 15 -3.49 -30.21 21.18
CA GLU A 15 -4.67 -31.05 21.47
C GLU A 15 -5.04 -30.99 22.96
N ASN A 16 -4.07 -31.13 23.87
CA ASN A 16 -4.32 -31.01 25.31
C ASN A 16 -4.82 -29.60 25.69
N TRP A 17 -4.22 -28.56 25.10
CA TRP A 17 -4.67 -27.19 25.34
C TRP A 17 -6.11 -26.96 24.83
N GLU A 18 -6.46 -27.47 23.65
CA GLU A 18 -7.81 -27.38 23.09
C GLU A 18 -8.84 -28.06 24.00
N ASN A 19 -8.54 -29.28 24.45
CA ASN A 19 -9.46 -30.10 25.24
C ASN A 19 -9.57 -29.67 26.71
N GLU A 20 -8.51 -29.11 27.29
CA GLU A 20 -8.52 -28.75 28.71
C GLU A 20 -8.64 -27.25 28.94
N THR A 21 -7.74 -26.46 28.36
CA THR A 21 -7.62 -25.03 28.70
C THR A 21 -8.62 -24.21 27.90
N ALA A 22 -8.67 -24.41 26.57
CA ALA A 22 -9.59 -23.70 25.71
C ALA A 22 -11.05 -24.11 25.99
N SER A 23 -11.34 -25.41 26.11
CA SER A 23 -12.71 -25.90 26.41
C SER A 23 -13.29 -25.27 27.68
N LYS A 24 -12.54 -25.26 28.79
CA LYS A 24 -12.99 -24.63 30.05
C LYS A 24 -13.34 -23.14 29.88
N SER A 25 -12.61 -22.43 29.02
CA SER A 25 -12.91 -21.03 28.71
C SER A 25 -14.16 -20.90 27.84
N LEU A 26 -14.30 -21.74 26.81
CA LEU A 26 -15.42 -21.71 25.87
C LEU A 26 -16.75 -22.12 26.53
N GLU A 27 -16.71 -23.04 27.49
CA GLU A 27 -17.87 -23.42 28.30
C GLU A 27 -18.39 -22.25 29.15
N LYS A 28 -17.47 -21.46 29.71
CA LYS A 28 -17.82 -20.29 30.52
C LYS A 28 -18.30 -19.12 29.65
N LEU A 29 -17.67 -18.92 28.49
CA LEU A 29 -18.00 -17.86 27.56
C LEU A 29 -17.69 -18.31 26.12
N PRO A 30 -18.71 -18.62 25.30
CA PRO A 30 -18.49 -19.04 23.93
C PRO A 30 -17.98 -17.88 23.07
N GLU A 31 -17.22 -18.23 22.03
CA GLU A 31 -16.80 -17.28 21.01
C GLU A 31 -17.99 -16.77 20.18
N LYS A 32 -17.84 -15.58 19.60
CA LYS A 32 -18.92 -14.87 18.90
C LYS A 32 -19.26 -15.41 17.51
N GLY A 33 -18.60 -16.47 17.05
CA GLY A 33 -18.80 -17.08 15.73
C GLY A 33 -17.50 -17.46 15.06
N GLU A 34 -17.58 -17.77 13.75
CA GLU A 34 -16.40 -18.00 12.92
C GLU A 34 -15.67 -16.68 12.65
N PHE A 35 -14.34 -16.73 12.69
CA PHE A 35 -13.49 -15.59 12.38
C PHE A 35 -12.95 -15.75 10.96
N SER A 36 -13.08 -14.72 10.15
CA SER A 36 -12.48 -14.65 8.82
C SER A 36 -11.99 -13.24 8.52
N THR A 37 -11.05 -13.14 7.59
CA THR A 37 -10.64 -11.84 7.04
C THR A 37 -11.76 -11.24 6.17
N SER A 38 -11.65 -9.96 5.82
CA SER A 38 -12.57 -9.31 4.86
C SER A 38 -12.57 -9.94 3.46
N SER A 39 -11.60 -10.80 3.16
CA SER A 39 -11.53 -11.59 1.92
C SER A 39 -12.07 -13.03 2.11
N ASN A 40 -12.80 -13.30 3.19
CA ASN A 40 -13.38 -14.60 3.53
C ASN A 40 -12.35 -15.72 3.74
N ILE A 41 -11.13 -15.39 4.18
CA ILE A 41 -10.12 -16.39 4.56
C ILE A 41 -10.38 -16.77 6.03
N PRO A 42 -10.67 -18.03 6.36
CA PRO A 42 -10.87 -18.47 7.74
C PRO A 42 -9.63 -18.21 8.61
N ILE A 43 -9.86 -17.74 9.83
CA ILE A 43 -8.82 -17.46 10.82
C ILE A 43 -8.93 -18.47 11.96
N ASN A 44 -7.88 -19.29 12.12
CA ASN A 44 -7.80 -20.23 13.23
C ASN A 44 -7.56 -19.47 14.55
N ARG A 45 -8.04 -20.05 15.67
CA ARG A 45 -7.85 -19.48 17.02
C ARG A 45 -6.38 -19.20 17.35
N ILE A 46 -5.49 -20.11 16.93
CA ILE A 46 -4.04 -19.98 17.05
C ILE A 46 -3.37 -20.58 15.82
N TYR A 47 -2.16 -20.08 15.51
CA TYR A 47 -1.25 -20.65 14.53
C TYR A 47 0.03 -21.11 15.24
N THR A 48 0.58 -22.23 14.78
CA THR A 48 1.70 -22.96 15.37
C THR A 48 2.63 -23.43 14.25
N PRO A 49 3.82 -23.99 14.56
CA PRO A 49 4.66 -24.62 13.53
C PRO A 49 3.98 -25.73 12.72
N LEU A 50 2.89 -26.33 13.23
CA LEU A 50 2.09 -27.31 12.47
C LEU A 50 1.42 -26.69 11.24
N ASP A 51 1.05 -25.41 11.33
CA ASP A 51 0.33 -24.69 10.27
C ASP A 51 1.25 -24.31 9.10
N ILE A 52 2.57 -24.52 9.25
CA ILE A 52 3.60 -24.33 8.23
C ILE A 52 4.55 -25.54 8.18
N ALA A 53 4.07 -26.74 8.50
CA ALA A 53 4.91 -27.94 8.56
C ALA A 53 5.59 -28.26 7.21
N ASP A 54 4.86 -28.06 6.11
CA ASP A 54 5.33 -28.30 4.73
C ASP A 54 6.02 -27.07 4.10
N PHE A 55 6.25 -26.01 4.89
CA PHE A 55 6.86 -24.78 4.41
C PHE A 55 8.37 -24.93 4.22
N GLU A 56 8.86 -24.58 3.03
CA GLU A 56 10.27 -24.64 2.68
C GLU A 56 10.90 -23.25 2.64
N TYR A 57 11.86 -22.98 3.53
CA TYR A 57 12.47 -21.66 3.67
C TYR A 57 12.95 -21.09 2.33
N SER A 58 13.77 -21.86 1.61
CA SER A 58 14.44 -21.39 0.40
C SER A 58 13.47 -21.23 -0.79
N ARG A 59 12.40 -22.04 -0.84
CA ARG A 59 11.42 -22.00 -1.93
C ARG A 59 10.35 -20.94 -1.69
N ASP A 60 9.79 -20.89 -0.49
CA ASP A 60 8.57 -20.14 -0.19
C ASP A 60 8.87 -18.75 0.43
N LEU A 61 10.00 -18.60 1.13
CA LEU A 61 10.40 -17.34 1.79
C LEU A 61 11.60 -16.66 1.13
N GLY A 62 12.71 -17.39 0.99
CA GLY A 62 13.98 -16.92 0.44
C GLY A 62 14.64 -15.79 1.24
N PHE A 63 15.59 -15.14 0.57
CA PHE A 63 16.27 -13.93 1.03
C PHE A 63 15.74 -12.70 0.28
N PRO A 64 15.73 -11.49 0.88
CA PRO A 64 15.32 -10.28 0.17
C PRO A 64 16.23 -10.04 -1.04
N GLY A 65 15.65 -9.61 -2.16
CA GLY A 65 16.38 -9.42 -3.43
C GLY A 65 16.60 -10.69 -4.26
N GLU A 66 16.15 -11.86 -3.78
CA GLU A 66 16.22 -13.13 -4.50
C GLU A 66 14.80 -13.71 -4.68
N TYR A 67 14.55 -14.43 -5.78
CA TYR A 67 13.27 -15.13 -5.98
C TYR A 67 12.98 -16.06 -4.77
N PRO A 68 11.75 -16.14 -4.24
CA PRO A 68 10.48 -15.60 -4.75
C PRO A 68 10.17 -14.15 -4.37
N LEU A 69 11.12 -13.41 -3.81
CA LEU A 69 10.98 -12.00 -3.39
C LEU A 69 9.96 -11.76 -2.26
N THR A 70 9.51 -12.83 -1.57
CA THR A 70 8.55 -12.75 -0.44
C THR A 70 9.04 -11.79 0.66
N ARG A 71 10.36 -11.70 0.89
CA ARG A 71 10.96 -10.81 1.90
C ARG A 71 11.31 -9.40 1.38
N GLY A 72 10.98 -9.09 0.12
CA GLY A 72 11.23 -7.79 -0.51
C GLY A 72 12.08 -7.89 -1.76
N VAL A 73 11.88 -6.93 -2.68
CA VAL A 73 12.51 -6.92 -4.01
C VAL A 73 13.96 -6.45 -4.04
N TYR A 74 14.45 -5.84 -2.95
CA TYR A 74 15.83 -5.35 -2.84
C TYR A 74 16.54 -6.02 -1.64
N PRO A 75 17.84 -6.35 -1.74
CA PRO A 75 18.55 -7.06 -0.67
C PRO A 75 18.73 -6.25 0.62
N THR A 76 18.80 -4.92 0.53
CA THR A 76 19.05 -4.03 1.67
C THR A 76 17.82 -3.25 2.13
N MET A 77 16.73 -3.26 1.35
CA MET A 77 15.46 -2.57 1.60
C MET A 77 15.67 -1.20 2.29
N TYR A 78 14.94 -0.95 3.38
CA TYR A 78 14.90 0.32 4.10
C TYR A 78 16.13 0.59 4.97
N ARG A 79 17.09 -0.34 5.04
CA ARG A 79 18.39 -0.07 5.66
C ARG A 79 19.29 0.76 4.73
N ALA A 80 19.10 0.64 3.41
CA ALA A 80 19.83 1.45 2.42
C ALA A 80 19.04 2.67 1.96
N ARG A 81 17.74 2.50 1.66
CA ARG A 81 16.88 3.58 1.18
C ARG A 81 15.46 3.38 1.68
N LEU A 82 14.91 4.37 2.38
CA LEU A 82 13.50 4.38 2.77
C LEU A 82 12.58 4.33 1.55
N TRP A 83 11.33 3.93 1.75
CA TRP A 83 10.31 4.07 0.71
C TRP A 83 10.16 5.54 0.31
N THR A 84 9.69 5.78 -0.91
CA THR A 84 9.41 7.16 -1.34
C THR A 84 8.18 7.65 -0.60
N MET A 85 8.35 8.65 0.27
CA MET A 85 7.23 9.40 0.84
C MET A 85 6.64 10.25 -0.29
N ARG A 86 5.43 9.90 -0.74
CA ARG A 86 4.76 10.51 -1.89
C ARG A 86 3.31 10.78 -1.55
N GLN A 87 3.01 12.02 -1.15
CA GLN A 87 1.62 12.44 -0.97
C GLN A 87 0.98 12.68 -2.33
N TYR A 88 -0.26 12.21 -2.43
CA TYR A 88 -1.14 12.48 -3.55
C TYR A 88 -1.77 13.86 -3.40
N ALA A 89 -1.50 14.75 -4.35
CA ALA A 89 -1.93 16.14 -4.28
C ALA A 89 -2.26 16.73 -5.66
N GLY A 90 -3.27 17.57 -5.67
CA GLY A 90 -3.74 18.35 -6.81
C GLY A 90 -5.07 18.98 -6.46
N PHE A 91 -5.22 20.28 -6.73
CA PHE A 91 -6.46 21.02 -6.59
C PHE A 91 -6.33 22.37 -7.29
N GLY A 92 -7.46 22.91 -7.75
CA GLY A 92 -7.54 24.24 -8.33
C GLY A 92 -6.65 24.40 -9.55
N THR A 93 -5.93 25.52 -9.60
CA THR A 93 -5.02 25.85 -10.70
C THR A 93 -3.64 25.20 -10.55
N ALA A 94 -2.87 25.22 -11.64
CA ALA A 94 -1.48 24.77 -11.65
C ALA A 94 -0.62 25.51 -10.61
N GLU A 95 -0.81 26.82 -10.42
CA GLU A 95 -0.09 27.62 -9.43
C GLU A 95 -0.38 27.17 -8.00
N GLN A 96 -1.65 26.93 -7.68
CA GLN A 96 -2.08 26.50 -6.34
C GLN A 96 -1.50 25.11 -6.02
N THR A 97 -1.53 24.20 -6.99
CA THR A 97 -0.92 22.88 -6.83
C THR A 97 0.62 22.95 -6.77
N ASN A 98 1.26 23.84 -7.53
CA ASN A 98 2.72 24.07 -7.44
C ASN A 98 3.13 24.55 -6.04
N GLN A 99 2.40 25.51 -5.46
CA GLN A 99 2.62 25.97 -4.08
C GLN A 99 2.50 24.80 -3.09
N ARG A 100 1.50 23.93 -3.28
CA ARG A 100 1.35 22.72 -2.46
C ARG A 100 2.53 21.76 -2.63
N PHE A 101 3.03 21.55 -3.85
CA PHE A 101 4.19 20.70 -4.08
C PHE A 101 5.46 21.25 -3.40
N LYS A 102 5.73 22.55 -3.52
CA LYS A 102 6.84 23.20 -2.82
C LYS A 102 6.74 23.02 -1.30
N TYR A 103 5.56 23.31 -0.73
CA TYR A 103 5.29 23.05 0.69
C TYR A 103 5.59 21.61 1.09
N LEU A 104 5.12 20.63 0.31
CA LEU A 104 5.32 19.21 0.62
C LEU A 104 6.80 18.80 0.56
N LEU A 105 7.53 19.27 -0.45
CA LEU A 105 8.97 19.03 -0.59
C LEU A 105 9.76 19.64 0.58
N GLU A 106 9.43 20.86 0.99
CA GLU A 106 10.02 21.53 2.15
C GLU A 106 9.79 20.75 3.46
N HIS A 107 8.69 20.00 3.54
CA HIS A 107 8.32 19.18 4.71
C HIS A 107 8.73 17.71 4.58
N GLY A 108 9.70 17.39 3.70
CA GLY A 108 10.35 16.08 3.66
C GLY A 108 9.74 15.07 2.69
N GLN A 109 8.79 15.48 1.84
CA GLN A 109 8.33 14.64 0.72
C GLN A 109 9.47 14.40 -0.27
N THR A 110 9.63 13.15 -0.75
CA THR A 110 10.77 12.74 -1.62
C THR A 110 10.35 12.39 -3.05
N GLY A 111 9.05 12.40 -3.34
CA GLY A 111 8.50 12.31 -4.69
C GLY A 111 7.11 12.91 -4.75
N LEU A 112 6.68 13.43 -5.90
CA LEU A 112 5.38 14.09 -6.09
C LEU A 112 4.38 13.16 -6.78
N SER A 113 3.11 13.20 -6.41
CA SER A 113 2.04 12.53 -7.17
C SER A 113 0.95 13.52 -7.51
N VAL A 114 0.70 13.68 -8.82
CA VAL A 114 -0.27 14.64 -9.34
C VAL A 114 -1.65 13.99 -9.39
N ALA A 115 -2.62 14.64 -8.77
CA ALA A 115 -4.05 14.37 -8.95
C ALA A 115 -4.64 15.37 -9.95
N PHE A 116 -5.26 14.89 -11.02
CA PHE A 116 -5.88 15.75 -12.03
C PHE A 116 -7.38 15.93 -11.77
N ASP A 117 -7.95 17.06 -12.20
CA ASP A 117 -9.39 17.26 -12.11
C ASP A 117 -10.16 16.31 -13.03
N PHE A 118 -11.49 16.26 -12.88
CA PHE A 118 -12.30 15.35 -13.68
C PHE A 118 -12.24 15.65 -15.19
N PRO A 119 -12.35 16.92 -15.66
CA PRO A 119 -12.19 17.26 -17.07
C PRO A 119 -10.89 16.75 -17.69
N THR A 120 -9.76 16.97 -17.03
CA THR A 120 -8.44 16.49 -17.48
C THR A 120 -8.40 14.96 -17.55
N GLN A 121 -9.03 14.27 -16.59
CA GLN A 121 -9.09 12.80 -16.56
C GLN A 121 -9.94 12.16 -17.66
N VAL A 122 -10.81 12.94 -18.32
CA VAL A 122 -11.71 12.47 -19.38
C VAL A 122 -11.51 13.22 -20.71
N GLY A 123 -10.39 13.93 -20.84
CA GLY A 123 -9.96 14.53 -22.11
C GLY A 123 -10.70 15.81 -22.52
N TYR A 124 -11.32 16.52 -21.58
CA TYR A 124 -11.94 17.82 -21.85
C TYR A 124 -11.03 18.98 -21.42
N ASP A 125 -10.96 20.00 -22.28
CA ASP A 125 -10.41 21.30 -21.91
C ASP A 125 -11.29 21.98 -20.86
N CYS A 126 -10.69 22.86 -20.06
CA CYS A 126 -11.38 23.52 -18.94
C CYS A 126 -12.54 24.43 -19.36
N ASP A 127 -12.59 24.86 -20.63
CA ASP A 127 -13.68 25.66 -21.21
C ASP A 127 -14.75 24.83 -21.93
N HIS A 128 -14.58 23.51 -22.00
CA HIS A 128 -15.57 22.63 -22.60
C HIS A 128 -16.87 22.66 -21.78
N PRO A 129 -18.07 22.71 -22.41
CA PRO A 129 -19.34 22.76 -21.68
C PRO A 129 -19.54 21.64 -20.64
N MET A 130 -19.00 20.45 -20.90
CA MET A 130 -19.06 19.31 -19.97
C MET A 130 -18.11 19.44 -18.77
N ALA A 131 -17.14 20.36 -18.81
CA ALA A 131 -16.19 20.60 -17.72
C ALA A 131 -16.75 21.54 -16.64
N ALA A 132 -17.82 22.29 -16.96
CA ALA A 132 -18.40 23.30 -16.09
C ALA A 132 -18.76 22.71 -14.71
N GLY A 133 -18.20 23.32 -13.65
CA GLY A 133 -18.42 22.89 -12.26
C GLY A 133 -17.49 21.79 -11.74
N GLU A 134 -16.62 21.25 -12.59
CA GLU A 134 -15.65 20.19 -12.22
C GLU A 134 -14.18 20.63 -12.37
N VAL A 135 -13.93 21.75 -13.06
CA VAL A 135 -12.59 22.37 -13.22
C VAL A 135 -11.93 22.61 -11.87
N GLY A 136 -10.77 21.99 -11.64
CA GLY A 136 -9.94 22.16 -10.45
C GLY A 136 -10.54 21.62 -9.13
N LYS A 137 -11.69 20.91 -9.16
CA LYS A 137 -12.43 20.56 -7.94
C LYS A 137 -11.84 19.39 -7.15
N VAL A 138 -11.41 18.35 -7.87
CA VAL A 138 -10.89 17.09 -7.31
C VAL A 138 -9.43 16.82 -7.65
N GLY A 139 -8.79 17.80 -8.30
CA GLY A 139 -7.42 17.72 -8.77
C GLY A 139 -7.01 19.03 -9.44
N VAL A 140 -5.79 19.10 -9.93
CA VAL A 140 -5.31 20.24 -10.71
C VAL A 140 -5.96 20.24 -12.08
N SER A 141 -6.42 21.41 -12.54
CA SER A 141 -6.86 21.57 -13.93
C SER A 141 -5.65 21.70 -14.87
N THR A 142 -5.64 20.95 -15.97
CA THR A 142 -4.53 20.94 -16.92
C THR A 142 -5.05 20.67 -18.32
N SER A 143 -5.14 21.72 -19.14
CA SER A 143 -5.62 21.62 -20.53
C SER A 143 -4.49 21.80 -21.55
N THR A 144 -3.38 22.41 -21.13
CA THR A 144 -2.27 22.74 -22.03
C THR A 144 -0.91 22.37 -21.43
N LEU A 145 0.12 22.39 -22.27
CA LEU A 145 1.50 22.30 -21.80
C LEU A 145 1.84 23.43 -20.80
N ARG A 146 1.26 24.62 -20.98
CA ARG A 146 1.54 25.76 -20.12
C ARG A 146 1.16 25.48 -18.66
N ASP A 147 0.06 24.77 -18.44
CA ASP A 147 -0.38 24.37 -17.11
C ASP A 147 0.64 23.43 -16.45
N MET A 148 1.23 22.50 -17.23
CA MET A 148 2.28 21.61 -16.74
C MET A 148 3.59 22.36 -16.43
N GLU A 149 3.95 23.37 -17.24
CA GLU A 149 5.10 24.23 -16.94
C GLU A 149 4.93 24.96 -15.62
N ILE A 150 3.75 25.53 -15.38
CA ILE A 150 3.42 26.23 -14.14
C ILE A 150 3.39 25.25 -12.96
N LEU A 151 2.78 24.08 -13.15
CA LEU A 151 2.66 23.04 -12.12
C LEU A 151 4.02 22.62 -11.56
N PHE A 152 5.04 22.57 -12.41
CA PHE A 152 6.40 22.17 -12.03
C PHE A 152 7.40 23.34 -11.95
N ASP A 153 6.93 24.59 -12.03
CA ASP A 153 7.81 25.75 -11.95
C ASP A 153 8.63 25.75 -10.65
N GLY A 154 9.96 25.90 -10.81
CA GLY A 154 10.93 25.86 -9.70
C GLY A 154 11.15 24.49 -9.05
N ILE A 155 10.58 23.40 -9.59
CA ILE A 155 10.79 22.04 -9.08
C ILE A 155 11.88 21.33 -9.91
N PRO A 156 13.00 20.88 -9.30
CA PRO A 156 14.07 20.21 -10.03
C PRO A 156 13.68 18.76 -10.37
N LEU A 157 13.05 18.56 -11.55
CA LEU A 157 12.55 17.26 -12.01
C LEU A 157 13.63 16.17 -12.15
N ASN A 158 14.91 16.54 -12.27
CA ASN A 158 16.02 15.59 -12.28
C ASN A 158 16.37 15.04 -10.88
N LYS A 159 15.84 15.64 -9.81
CA LYS A 159 16.09 15.24 -8.41
C LYS A 159 14.85 14.69 -7.72
N VAL A 160 13.66 14.96 -8.27
CA VAL A 160 12.37 14.56 -7.69
C VAL A 160 11.67 13.61 -8.64
N THR A 161 11.22 12.47 -8.11
CA THR A 161 10.43 11.53 -8.91
C THR A 161 8.98 12.00 -8.97
N THR A 162 8.37 12.00 -10.15
CA THR A 162 6.97 12.39 -10.36
C THR A 162 6.13 11.18 -10.77
N SER A 163 4.94 11.07 -10.18
CA SER A 163 3.89 10.12 -10.55
C SER A 163 2.68 10.91 -11.01
N MET A 164 1.99 10.43 -12.03
CA MET A 164 0.80 11.08 -12.58
C MET A 164 -0.34 10.05 -12.55
N THR A 165 -1.37 10.32 -11.74
CA THR A 165 -2.53 9.44 -11.67
C THR A 165 -3.52 9.87 -12.75
N ILE A 166 -3.25 9.38 -13.96
CA ILE A 166 -4.04 9.64 -15.17
C ILE A 166 -4.17 8.31 -15.93
N ASN A 167 -5.29 8.08 -16.62
CA ASN A 167 -5.58 6.78 -17.25
C ASN A 167 -5.91 6.94 -18.74
N ALA A 168 -6.97 7.68 -19.04
CA ALA A 168 -7.31 8.14 -20.38
C ALA A 168 -7.12 9.67 -20.44
N PRO A 169 -6.81 10.26 -21.60
CA PRO A 169 -7.57 11.38 -22.10
C PRO A 169 -8.85 10.86 -22.76
#